data_AF-A0A0Q8BCU1-F1
#
_entry.id   AF-A0A0Q8BCU1-F1
#
_cell.length_a   1.000
_cell.length_b   1.000
_cell.length_c   1.000
_cell.angle_alpha   90.00
_cell.angle_beta   90.00
_cell.angle_gamma   90.00
#
_symmetry.space_group_name_H-M   'P 1'
#
loop_
_entity.id
_entity.type
_entity.pdbx_description
1 polymer ?
#
loop_
_entity_poly.entity_id
_entity_poly.type
_entity_poly.pdbx_seq_one_letter_code
_entity_poly.pdbx_strand_id
1 'polypeptide(L)' 'MSDIAYAPSALPQPIPVREILPWAVFGGLLMLIAIYFIGSEEGAMTLVSGLNTHEFVHDARHLLGFPCH' A
#
# COMPACT_ATOMS: atom_id res chain seq x y z
N MET A 1 17.99 31.72 -45.91
CA MET A 1 17.54 30.32 -45.96
C MET A 1 17.47 29.87 -44.51
N SER A 2 16.26 29.72 -43.98
CA SER A 2 16.04 29.39 -42.58
C SER A 2 15.58 27.95 -42.53
N ASP A 3 16.49 27.02 -42.22
CA ASP A 3 16.15 25.62 -42.02
C ASP A 3 15.43 25.47 -40.68
N ILE A 4 14.13 25.18 -40.74
CA ILE A 4 13.34 24.74 -39.59
C ILE A 4 13.76 23.29 -39.33
N ALA A 5 14.57 23.08 -38.31
CA ALA A 5 14.83 21.76 -37.77
C ALA A 5 13.54 21.21 -37.16
N TYR A 6 12.88 20.30 -37.87
CA TYR A 6 11.79 19.50 -37.31
C TYR A 6 12.38 18.61 -36.23
N ALA A 7 12.16 18.94 -34.96
CA ALA A 7 12.47 18.03 -33.87
C ALA A 7 11.56 16.80 -33.99
N PRO A 8 12.08 15.56 -33.98
CA PRO A 8 11.25 14.39 -34.09
C PRO A 8 10.27 14.34 -32.90
N SER A 9 8.98 14.20 -33.19
CA SER A 9 7.96 13.97 -32.18
C SER A 9 8.20 12.61 -31.53
N ALA A 10 8.50 12.58 -30.23
CA ALA A 10 8.62 11.34 -29.48
C ALA A 10 7.28 10.61 -29.46
N LEU A 11 7.23 9.39 -29.99
CA LEU A 11 6.04 8.55 -29.91
C LEU A 11 5.89 8.00 -28.48
N PRO A 12 4.68 8.00 -27.90
CA PRO A 12 4.43 7.38 -26.62
C PRO A 12 4.92 5.92 -26.63
N GLN A 13 5.87 5.59 -25.77
CA GLN A 13 6.33 4.22 -25.61
C GLN A 13 5.39 3.47 -24.66
N PRO A 14 4.98 2.23 -25.00
CA PRO A 14 4.19 1.40 -24.11
C PRO A 14 4.95 1.14 -22.81
N ILE A 15 4.26 1.29 -21.68
CA ILE A 15 4.86 0.96 -20.38
C ILE A 15 4.85 -0.57 -20.22
N PRO A 16 6.01 -1.21 -20.02
CA PRO A 16 6.09 -2.66 -19.91
C PRO A 16 5.45 -3.16 -18.61
N VAL A 17 4.24 -3.75 -18.72
CA VAL A 17 3.47 -4.25 -17.56
C VAL A 17 4.29 -5.23 -16.72
N ARG A 18 5.13 -6.06 -17.35
CA ARG A 18 5.98 -7.05 -16.67
C ARG A 18 6.99 -6.41 -15.69
N GLU A 19 7.40 -5.18 -15.94
CA GLU A 19 8.33 -4.46 -15.05
C GLU A 19 7.60 -3.84 -13.84
N ILE A 20 6.33 -3.50 -14.00
CA ILE A 20 5.49 -2.93 -12.92
C ILE A 20 4.85 -4.02 -12.06
N LEU A 21 4.51 -5.16 -12.66
CA LEU A 21 3.74 -6.22 -12.02
C LEU A 21 4.32 -6.66 -10.65
N PRO A 22 5.63 -6.89 -10.48
CA PRO A 22 6.17 -7.30 -9.18
C PRO A 22 5.97 -6.24 -8.10
N TRP A 23 6.14 -4.96 -8.44
CA TRP A 23 5.96 -3.84 -7.53
C TRP A 23 4.48 -3.61 -7.20
N ALA A 24 3.60 -3.75 -8.19
CA ALA A 24 2.16 -3.67 -7.98
C ALA A 24 1.66 -4.79 -7.07
N VAL A 25 2.16 -6.03 -7.25
CA VAL A 25 1.86 -7.15 -6.35
C VAL A 25 2.39 -6.87 -4.96
N PHE A 26 3.65 -6.46 -4.83
CA PHE A 26 4.25 -6.14 -3.53
C PHE A 26 3.48 -5.03 -2.81
N GLY A 27 3.21 -3.91 -3.48
CA GLY A 27 2.43 -2.80 -2.92
C GLY A 27 0.99 -3.19 -2.60
N GLY A 28 0.36 -4.00 -3.45
CA GLY A 28 -0.97 -4.56 -3.20
C GLY A 28 -1.01 -5.45 -1.97
N LEU A 29 0.00 -6.30 -1.77
CA LEU A 29 0.12 -7.12 -0.55
C LEU A 29 0.28 -6.26 0.70
N LEU A 30 1.16 -5.24 0.66
CA LEU A 30 1.31 -4.30 1.77
C LEU A 30 0.02 -3.54 2.08
N MET A 31 -0.70 -3.13 1.04
CA MET A 31 -2.01 -2.47 1.19
C MET A 31 -3.02 -3.39 1.88
N LEU A 32 -3.10 -4.66 1.48
CA LEU A 32 -3.99 -5.63 2.12
C LEU A 32 -3.63 -5.86 3.59
N ILE A 33 -2.33 -5.94 3.92
CA ILE A 33 -1.86 -6.03 5.31
C ILE A 33 -2.27 -4.79 6.10
N ALA A 34 -2.09 -3.59 5.53
CA ALA A 34 -2.50 -2.35 6.19
C ALA A 34 -4.01 -2.32 6.44
N ILE A 35 -4.82 -2.70 5.45
CA ILE A 35 -6.28 -2.78 5.58
C ILE A 35 -6.68 -3.80 6.67
N TYR A 36 -5.98 -4.94 6.77
CA TYR A 36 -6.20 -5.94 7.82
C TYR A 36 -6.02 -5.35 9.22
N PHE A 37 -4.89 -4.70 9.48
CA PHE A 37 -4.62 -4.13 10.81
C PHE A 37 -5.50 -2.93 11.13
N ILE A 38 -5.77 -2.04 10.16
CA ILE A 38 -6.65 -0.89 10.38
C ILE A 38 -8.09 -1.35 10.66
N GLY A 39 -8.59 -2.31 9.87
CA GLY A 39 -9.95 -2.80 10.03
C GLY A 39 -10.16 -3.74 11.23
N SER A 40 -9.11 -4.37 11.76
CA SER A 40 -9.21 -5.18 12.99
C SER A 40 -9.45 -4.30 14.22
N GLU A 41 -8.77 -3.16 14.31
CA GLU A 41 -8.89 -2.23 15.45
C GLU A 41 -10.24 -1.49 15.46
N GLU A 42 -10.79 -1.19 14.29
CA GLU A 42 -12.10 -0.53 14.15
C GLU A 42 -13.29 -1.51 14.23
N GLY A 43 -13.04 -2.79 14.55
CA GLY A 43 -14.08 -3.82 14.69
C GLY A 43 -14.74 -4.27 13.38
N ALA A 44 -14.27 -3.79 12.23
CA ALA A 44 -14.81 -4.15 10.90
C ALA A 44 -14.59 -5.63 10.56
N MET A 45 -13.64 -6.31 11.22
CA MET A 45 -13.30 -7.73 11.04
C MET A 45 -13.72 -8.63 12.21
N THR A 46 -14.75 -8.24 12.96
CA THR A 46 -15.28 -8.98 14.13
C THR A 46 -15.66 -10.45 13.88
N LEU A 47 -15.90 -10.85 12.62
CA LEU A 47 -16.17 -12.25 12.23
C LEU A 47 -14.92 -13.14 12.12
N VAL A 48 -13.71 -12.58 12.03
CA VAL A 48 -12.46 -13.31 11.73
C VAL A 48 -11.36 -13.00 12.75
N SER A 49 -11.64 -13.10 14.05
CA SER A 49 -10.63 -12.91 15.12
C SER A 49 -10.17 -11.46 15.39
N GLY A 50 -11.12 -10.51 15.45
CA GLY A 50 -10.82 -9.15 15.93
C GLY A 50 -10.18 -9.14 17.32
N LEU A 51 -10.53 -10.07 18.22
CA LEU A 51 -10.10 -10.06 19.63
C LEU A 51 -8.58 -10.25 19.82
N ASN A 52 -7.99 -11.33 19.29
CA ASN A 52 -6.57 -11.63 19.49
C ASN A 52 -5.65 -10.63 18.78
N THR A 53 -6.06 -10.15 17.60
CA THR A 53 -5.29 -9.14 16.86
C THR A 53 -5.35 -7.80 17.59
N HIS A 54 -6.52 -7.43 18.10
CA HIS A 54 -6.73 -6.21 18.88
C HIS A 54 -5.88 -6.21 20.15
N GLU A 55 -5.89 -7.28 20.94
CA GLU A 55 -5.06 -7.38 22.14
C GLU A 55 -3.56 -7.33 21.82
N PHE A 56 -3.11 -8.02 20.75
CA PHE A 56 -1.71 -7.97 20.32
C PHE A 56 -1.26 -6.56 19.91
N VAL A 57 -2.07 -5.84 19.12
CA VAL A 57 -1.76 -4.47 18.66
C VAL A 57 -1.84 -3.49 19.83
N HIS A 58 -2.84 -3.65 20.69
CA HIS A 58 -3.02 -2.87 21.90
C HIS A 58 -1.81 -3.02 22.84
N ASP A 59 -1.34 -4.24 23.08
CA ASP A 59 -0.15 -4.52 23.90
C ASP A 59 1.14 -4.00 23.27
N ALA A 60 1.29 -4.10 21.94
CA ALA A 60 2.43 -3.52 21.25
C ALA A 60 2.51 -1.99 21.42
N ARG A 61 1.37 -1.29 21.45
CA ARG A 61 1.34 0.16 21.69
C ARG A 61 1.74 0.50 23.13
N HIS A 62 1.32 -0.31 24.10
CA HIS A 62 1.76 -0.18 25.49
C HIS A 62 3.25 -0.42 25.63
N LEU A 63 3.80 -1.43 24.94
CA LEU A 63 5.24 -1.70 24.93
C LEU A 63 6.04 -0.51 24.37
N LEU A 64 5.50 0.20 23.39
CA LEU A 64 6.09 1.41 22.83
C LEU A 64 5.81 2.68 23.67
N GLY A 65 5.13 2.55 24.81
CA GLY A 65 4.86 3.65 25.75
C GLY A 65 3.72 4.59 25.32
N PHE A 66 2.92 4.22 24.31
CA PHE A 66 1.77 5.03 23.91
C PHE A 66 0.60 4.84 24.88
N PRO A 67 -0.02 5.92 25.38
CA PRO A 67 -1.10 5.84 26.37
C PRO A 67 -2.44 5.38 25.77
N CYS A 68 -3.12 4.44 26.43
CA CYS A 68 -4.52 4.06 26.19
C CYS A 68 -5.53 4.88 27.00
N HIS A 69 -6.73 5.07 26.43
CA HIS A 69 -7.89 5.66 27.12
C HIS A 69 -8.92 4.57 27.35
#